data_AF-A0AA90PSU2-F1
#
_entry.id   AF-A0AA90PSU2-F1
#
_cell.length_a   1.000
_cell.length_b   1.000
_cell.length_c   1.000
_cell.angle_alpha   90.00
_cell.angle_beta   90.00
_cell.angle_gamma   90.00
#
_symmetry.space_group_name_H-M   'P 1'
#
loop_
_entity.id
_entity.type
_entity.pdbx_description
1 polymer ?
#
loop_
_entity_poly.entity_id
_entity_poly.type
_entity_poly.pdbx_seq_one_letter_code
_entity_poly.pdbx_strand_id
1 'polypeptide(L)'
;MEYSPPPLFKQGAPARVKVTVFAFISIALLMVDARLHALATVRQVAGTVLYPLQMAALMPRDALADMGSYFSSISSLKQEVRDLQVAQVAVAEKLQQAQLQSAENAQLRKLMGAREHVPVKTMLSEILYDARDSSSRKIVLDRGSQNGVALGQPVIDNAGVVGQVTRVFPFTAEVTLLTDREQAIPVQVLRNGLRSVAYGRGQSGTLDLRFVAPNADIQVGDVLITSGMDGVYPAGLAVAKVTKVENSAAGAFGGVVCQPLAGIDRNRHVLILTTLPQVPARPPEEPPVPSRKNLPKMTPIKEGAVPIAADAPKAPAPVAPAARTPATPSRAPATPAPAPAGAARPVSAAAVPPAAAPAPVPPAAAPAPAPKEATR
;
A
#
# COMPACT_ATOMS: atom_id res chain seq x y z
N MET A 1 125.59 1.53 -78.67
CA MET A 1 124.90 2.83 -78.53
C MET A 1 123.66 2.58 -77.73
N GLU A 2 123.66 3.10 -76.51
CA GLU A 2 122.61 2.95 -75.51
C GLU A 2 121.29 3.53 -76.01
N TYR A 3 120.19 2.79 -75.78
CA TYR A 3 118.84 3.22 -76.09
C TYR A 3 118.16 3.58 -74.77
N SER A 4 117.94 4.87 -74.54
CA SER A 4 117.27 5.42 -73.35
C SER A 4 115.75 5.41 -73.56
N PRO A 5 114.95 4.80 -72.66
CA PRO A 5 113.50 4.94 -72.67
C PRO A 5 113.03 6.20 -71.92
N PRO A 6 111.89 6.79 -72.30
CA PRO A 6 111.47 8.14 -71.89
C PRO A 6 110.85 8.18 -70.48
N PRO A 7 110.82 9.36 -69.81
CA PRO A 7 110.33 9.49 -68.45
C PRO A 7 108.80 9.58 -68.45
N LEU A 8 108.14 8.47 -68.14
CA LEU A 8 106.74 8.45 -67.69
C LEU A 8 106.74 8.31 -66.17
N PHE A 9 105.83 9.02 -65.51
CA PHE A 9 105.67 9.18 -64.06
C PHE A 9 106.45 10.35 -63.44
N LYS A 10 105.79 11.52 -63.42
CA LYS A 10 105.94 12.48 -62.33
C LYS A 10 105.66 11.73 -61.03
N GLN A 11 106.71 11.41 -60.27
CA GLN A 11 106.55 10.83 -58.93
C GLN A 11 105.85 11.89 -58.07
N GLY A 12 104.54 11.70 -57.84
CA GLY A 12 103.84 12.44 -56.80
C GLY A 12 104.49 12.15 -55.43
N ALA A 13 104.25 13.04 -54.46
CA ALA A 13 104.91 13.02 -53.16
C ALA A 13 105.09 11.59 -52.59
N PRO A 14 106.31 11.22 -52.14
CA PRO A 14 106.63 9.85 -51.74
C PRO A 14 105.66 9.35 -50.66
N ALA A 15 105.32 8.06 -50.67
CA ALA A 15 104.35 7.46 -49.74
C ALA A 15 104.65 7.77 -48.26
N ARG A 16 105.94 7.88 -47.91
CA ARG A 16 106.40 8.29 -46.58
C ARG A 16 105.92 9.69 -46.20
N VAL A 17 105.91 10.64 -47.14
CA VAL A 17 105.40 12.00 -46.93
C VAL A 17 103.89 12.00 -46.73
N LYS A 18 103.15 11.15 -47.45
CA LYS A 18 101.70 11.02 -47.21
C LYS A 18 101.42 10.49 -45.80
N VAL A 19 102.13 9.46 -45.36
CA VAL A 19 101.97 8.90 -44.01
C VAL A 19 102.35 9.91 -42.94
N THR A 20 103.45 10.65 -43.08
CA THR A 20 103.83 11.68 -42.10
C THR A 20 102.84 12.84 -42.08
N VAL A 21 102.33 13.26 -43.24
CA VAL A 21 101.29 14.30 -43.34
C VAL A 21 99.98 13.83 -42.71
N PHE A 22 99.51 12.60 -43.00
CA PHE A 22 98.31 12.05 -42.38
C PHE A 22 98.49 11.80 -40.87
N ALA A 23 99.67 11.41 -40.42
CA ALA A 23 99.98 11.28 -39.00
C ALA A 23 99.96 12.65 -38.30
N PHE A 24 100.55 13.69 -38.91
CA PHE A 24 100.45 15.06 -38.41
C PHE A 24 99.00 15.57 -38.39
N ILE A 25 98.20 15.29 -39.43
CA ILE A 25 96.78 15.65 -39.48
C ILE A 25 95.98 14.92 -38.41
N SER A 26 96.25 13.63 -38.17
CA SER A 26 95.59 12.84 -37.13
C SER A 26 95.93 13.36 -35.72
N ILE A 27 97.21 13.65 -35.46
CA ILE A 27 97.67 14.26 -34.20
C ILE A 27 97.08 15.67 -34.03
N ALA A 28 97.03 16.47 -35.10
CA ALA A 28 96.41 17.78 -35.08
C ALA A 28 94.91 17.68 -34.79
N LEU A 29 94.18 16.75 -35.41
CA LEU A 29 92.76 16.49 -35.15
C LEU A 29 92.53 16.04 -33.71
N LEU A 30 93.39 15.18 -33.16
CA LEU A 30 93.30 14.71 -31.77
C LEU A 30 93.59 15.85 -30.78
N MET A 31 94.57 16.71 -31.08
CA MET A 31 94.89 17.87 -30.24
C MET A 31 93.79 18.95 -30.31
N VAL A 32 93.19 19.14 -31.48
CA VAL A 32 92.01 19.99 -31.72
C VAL A 32 90.82 19.45 -30.93
N ASP A 33 90.57 18.14 -30.96
CA ASP A 33 89.52 17.50 -30.18
C ASP A 33 89.74 17.65 -28.67
N ALA A 34 90.97 17.44 -28.21
CA ALA A 34 91.36 17.57 -26.80
C ALA A 34 91.28 19.01 -26.26
N ARG A 35 91.52 20.04 -27.10
CA ARG A 35 91.43 21.45 -26.69
C ARG A 35 90.05 22.07 -26.88
N LEU A 36 89.30 21.68 -27.92
CA LEU A 36 88.06 22.35 -28.32
C LEU A 36 86.78 21.60 -27.95
N HIS A 37 86.86 20.40 -27.35
CA HIS A 37 85.68 19.59 -27.00
C HIS A 37 84.69 19.40 -28.17
N ALA A 38 85.17 19.51 -29.41
CA ALA A 38 84.33 19.63 -30.59
C ALA A 38 83.51 18.35 -30.85
N LEU A 39 84.08 17.16 -30.60
CA LEU A 39 83.32 15.91 -30.67
C LEU A 39 82.26 15.81 -29.56
N ALA A 40 82.44 16.47 -28.42
CA ALA A 40 81.42 16.50 -27.37
C ALA A 40 80.20 17.33 -27.80
N THR A 41 80.43 18.49 -28.45
CA THR A 41 79.36 19.34 -29.00
C THR A 41 78.65 18.66 -30.17
N VAL A 42 79.38 18.03 -31.09
CA VAL A 42 78.79 17.28 -32.21
C VAL A 42 77.97 16.08 -31.70
N ARG A 43 78.45 15.37 -30.69
CA ARG A 43 77.71 14.26 -30.07
C ARG A 43 76.48 14.74 -29.29
N GLN A 44 76.54 15.90 -28.64
CA GLN A 44 75.37 16.52 -28.03
C GLN A 44 74.34 16.88 -29.08
N VAL A 45 74.72 17.61 -30.14
CA VAL A 45 73.80 18.00 -31.22
C VAL A 45 73.22 16.77 -31.92
N ALA A 46 74.04 15.79 -32.26
CA ALA A 46 73.59 14.53 -32.84
C ALA A 46 72.63 13.80 -31.89
N GLY A 47 72.94 13.73 -30.59
CA GLY A 47 72.06 13.16 -29.59
C GLY A 47 70.73 13.90 -29.47
N THR A 48 70.73 15.23 -29.49
CA THR A 48 69.51 16.07 -29.40
C THR A 48 68.62 15.93 -30.64
N VAL A 49 69.22 15.77 -31.83
CA VAL A 49 68.47 15.55 -33.09
C VAL A 49 67.98 14.11 -33.21
N LEU A 50 68.74 13.13 -32.73
CA LEU A 50 68.37 11.70 -32.82
C LEU A 50 67.39 11.28 -31.71
N TYR A 51 67.36 11.97 -30.57
CA TYR A 51 66.44 11.71 -29.47
C TYR A 51 64.95 11.72 -29.86
N PRO A 52 64.42 12.73 -30.58
CA PRO A 52 63.03 12.70 -31.03
C PRO A 52 62.75 11.58 -32.03
N LEU A 53 63.73 11.20 -32.86
CA LEU A 53 63.61 10.08 -33.79
C LEU A 53 63.54 8.73 -33.05
N GLN A 54 64.30 8.58 -31.98
CA GLN A 54 64.27 7.40 -31.12
C GLN A 54 62.93 7.26 -30.37
N MET A 55 62.34 8.38 -29.92
CA MET A 55 60.99 8.41 -29.35
C MET A 55 59.91 8.04 -30.38
N ALA A 56 59.99 8.58 -31.60
CA ALA A 56 59.07 8.26 -32.68
C ALA A 56 59.13 6.78 -33.09
N ALA A 57 60.31 6.14 -33.01
CA ALA A 57 60.49 4.73 -33.30
C ALA A 57 59.90 3.79 -32.22
N LEU A 58 59.75 4.27 -30.98
CA LEU A 58 59.15 3.51 -29.87
C LEU A 58 57.62 3.69 -29.78
N MET A 59 57.09 4.81 -30.30
CA MET A 59 55.66 5.13 -30.32
C MET A 59 54.72 4.03 -30.86
N PRO A 60 55.07 3.25 -31.92
CA PRO A 60 54.19 2.19 -32.43
C PRO A 60 53.99 1.04 -31.43
N ARG A 61 55.02 0.73 -30.64
CA ARG A 61 54.95 -0.33 -29.62
C ARG A 61 53.97 0.06 -28.51
N ASP A 62 54.07 1.29 -28.03
CA ASP A 62 53.24 1.78 -26.93
C ASP A 62 51.80 2.01 -27.39
N ALA A 63 51.60 2.52 -28.62
CA ALA A 63 50.27 2.65 -29.22
C ALA A 63 49.57 1.29 -29.42
N LEU A 64 50.30 0.24 -29.84
CA LEU A 64 49.75 -1.11 -29.97
C LEU A 64 49.37 -1.73 -28.61
N ALA A 65 50.14 -1.43 -27.56
CA ALA A 65 49.82 -1.86 -26.19
C ALA A 65 48.58 -1.12 -25.64
N ASP A 66 48.46 0.19 -25.91
CA ASP A 66 47.33 1.03 -25.47
C ASP A 66 46.02 0.71 -26.21
N MET A 67 46.08 0.30 -27.48
CA MET A 67 44.88 -0.17 -28.18
C MET A 67 44.32 -1.45 -27.52
N GLY A 68 45.18 -2.38 -27.12
CA GLY A 68 44.77 -3.61 -26.43
C GLY A 68 44.09 -3.34 -25.09
N SER A 69 44.62 -2.40 -24.30
CA SER A 69 44.05 -2.02 -23.00
C SER A 69 42.74 -1.22 -23.14
N TYR A 70 42.58 -0.43 -24.19
CA TYR A 70 41.35 0.28 -24.48
C TYR A 70 40.20 -0.68 -24.84
N PHE A 71 40.46 -1.67 -25.70
CA PHE A 71 39.45 -2.67 -26.06
C PHE A 71 39.08 -3.59 -24.88
N SER A 72 40.04 -3.95 -24.01
CA SER A 72 39.74 -4.71 -22.80
C SER A 72 38.98 -3.88 -21.76
N SER A 73 39.25 -2.58 -21.68
CA SER A 73 38.54 -1.65 -20.81
C SER A 73 37.08 -1.46 -21.26
N ILE A 74 36.80 -1.38 -22.57
CA ILE A 74 35.42 -1.31 -23.07
C ILE A 74 34.66 -2.62 -22.80
N SER A 75 35.29 -3.77 -22.98
CA SER A 75 34.64 -5.05 -22.72
C SER A 75 34.39 -5.25 -21.22
N SER A 76 35.32 -4.85 -20.35
CA SER A 76 35.14 -4.86 -18.89
C SER A 76 34.07 -3.88 -18.44
N LEU A 77 34.02 -2.65 -18.99
CA LEU A 77 32.98 -1.67 -18.65
C LEU A 77 31.59 -2.15 -19.09
N LYS A 78 31.48 -2.75 -20.29
CA LYS A 78 30.22 -3.35 -20.75
C LYS A 78 29.81 -4.54 -19.87
N GLN A 79 30.77 -5.33 -19.41
CA GLN A 79 30.50 -6.43 -18.49
C GLN A 79 30.04 -5.93 -17.13
N GLU A 80 30.72 -4.94 -16.57
CA GLU A 80 30.34 -4.31 -15.30
C GLU A 80 28.95 -3.67 -15.37
N VAL A 81 28.62 -2.96 -16.45
CA VAL A 81 27.27 -2.44 -16.66
C VAL A 81 26.23 -3.56 -16.70
N ARG A 82 26.52 -4.68 -17.37
CA ARG A 82 25.60 -5.83 -17.38
C ARG A 82 25.45 -6.45 -15.99
N ASP A 83 26.55 -6.63 -15.27
CA ASP A 83 26.56 -7.23 -13.94
C ASP A 83 25.81 -6.34 -12.94
N LEU A 84 26.00 -5.01 -13.01
CA LEU A 84 25.27 -4.03 -12.22
C LEU A 84 23.77 -4.02 -12.56
N GLN A 85 23.40 -4.13 -13.84
CA GLN A 85 21.99 -4.23 -14.24
C GLN A 85 21.34 -5.51 -13.68
N VAL A 86 22.02 -6.64 -13.76
CA VAL A 86 21.54 -7.92 -13.18
C VAL A 86 21.40 -7.79 -11.66
N ALA A 87 22.40 -7.22 -10.99
CA ALA A 87 22.35 -6.98 -9.55
C ALA A 87 21.19 -6.04 -9.17
N GLN A 88 20.93 -5.00 -9.94
CA GLN A 88 19.83 -4.07 -9.71
C GLN A 88 18.47 -4.76 -9.81
N VAL A 89 18.26 -5.61 -10.81
CA VAL A 89 17.02 -6.39 -10.94
C VAL A 89 16.85 -7.34 -9.75
N ALA A 90 17.90 -8.05 -9.35
CA ALA A 90 17.85 -8.95 -8.20
C ALA A 90 17.58 -8.22 -6.88
N VAL A 91 18.14 -7.02 -6.69
CA VAL A 91 17.86 -6.17 -5.52
C VAL A 91 16.43 -5.64 -5.55
N ALA A 92 15.94 -5.22 -6.72
CA ALA A 92 14.56 -4.75 -6.88
C ALA A 92 13.54 -5.86 -6.55
N GLU A 93 13.79 -7.09 -6.99
CA GLU A 93 12.95 -8.25 -6.65
C GLU A 93 12.91 -8.49 -5.13
N LYS A 94 14.07 -8.51 -4.47
CA LYS A 94 14.15 -8.68 -3.01
C LYS A 94 13.44 -7.55 -2.26
N LEU A 95 13.55 -6.31 -2.74
CA LEU A 95 12.87 -5.16 -2.16
C LEU A 95 11.35 -5.28 -2.30
N GLN A 96 10.85 -5.70 -3.46
CA GLN A 96 9.43 -5.96 -3.68
C GLN A 96 8.91 -7.06 -2.76
N GLN A 97 9.65 -8.17 -2.61
CA GLN A 97 9.28 -9.26 -1.69
C GLN A 97 9.24 -8.79 -0.23
N ALA A 98 10.24 -8.02 0.21
CA ALA A 98 10.29 -7.46 1.55
C ALA A 98 9.11 -6.49 1.80
N GLN A 99 8.75 -5.67 0.81
CA GLN A 99 7.58 -4.79 0.89
C GLN A 99 6.28 -5.59 1.05
N LEU A 100 6.09 -6.65 0.25
CA LEU A 100 4.91 -7.51 0.33
C LEU A 100 4.80 -8.19 1.70
N GLN A 101 5.89 -8.77 2.19
CA GLN A 101 5.95 -9.39 3.52
C GLN A 101 5.69 -8.37 4.65
N SER A 102 6.17 -7.13 4.51
CA SER A 102 5.94 -6.09 5.49
C SER A 102 4.46 -5.66 5.55
N ALA A 103 3.79 -5.58 4.39
CA ALA A 103 2.37 -5.25 4.28
C ALA A 103 1.50 -6.37 4.88
N GLU A 104 1.83 -7.62 4.57
CA GLU A 104 1.15 -8.80 5.12
C GLU A 104 1.29 -8.88 6.64
N ASN A 105 2.50 -8.71 7.18
CA ASN A 105 2.72 -8.67 8.63
C ASN A 105 1.94 -7.55 9.31
N ALA A 106 1.90 -6.36 8.70
CA ALA A 106 1.12 -5.24 9.22
C ALA A 106 -0.38 -5.57 9.24
N GLN A 107 -0.90 -6.25 8.21
CA GLN A 107 -2.29 -6.70 8.16
C GLN A 107 -2.57 -7.76 9.24
N LEU A 108 -1.74 -8.79 9.36
CA LEU A 108 -1.89 -9.85 10.36
C LEU A 108 -1.90 -9.27 11.78
N ARG A 109 -1.04 -8.28 12.08
CA ARG A 109 -1.06 -7.56 13.36
C ARG A 109 -2.37 -6.83 13.61
N LYS A 110 -2.94 -6.18 12.59
CA LYS A 110 -4.27 -5.55 12.70
C LYS A 110 -5.38 -6.56 12.96
N LEU A 111 -5.32 -7.74 12.32
CA LEU A 111 -6.29 -8.81 12.54
C LEU A 111 -6.16 -9.44 13.93
N MET A 112 -4.94 -9.62 14.44
CA MET A 112 -4.72 -10.05 15.83
C MET A 112 -5.31 -9.04 16.82
N GLY A 113 -5.09 -7.74 16.60
CA GLY A 113 -5.72 -6.70 17.42
C GLY A 113 -7.24 -6.70 17.32
N ALA A 114 -7.81 -6.88 16.13
CA ALA A 114 -9.26 -6.98 15.95
C ALA A 114 -9.86 -8.19 16.70
N ARG A 115 -9.16 -9.33 16.70
CA ARG A 115 -9.55 -10.53 17.44
C ARG A 115 -9.68 -10.28 18.96
N GLU A 116 -8.85 -9.45 19.55
CA GLU A 116 -8.90 -9.13 20.99
C GLU A 116 -10.15 -8.33 21.38
N HIS A 117 -10.72 -7.56 20.45
CA HIS A 117 -11.87 -6.69 20.71
C HIS A 117 -13.22 -7.39 20.46
N VAL A 118 -13.21 -8.61 19.92
CA VAL A 118 -14.42 -9.35 19.56
C VAL A 118 -14.73 -10.39 20.64
N PRO A 119 -15.94 -10.39 21.24
CA PRO A 119 -16.28 -11.24 22.38
C PRO A 119 -16.52 -12.72 22.03
N VAL A 120 -16.25 -13.14 20.79
CA VAL A 120 -16.51 -14.49 20.29
C VAL A 120 -15.25 -15.13 19.75
N LYS A 121 -15.22 -16.47 19.75
CA LYS A 121 -14.11 -17.23 19.17
C LYS A 121 -13.99 -16.91 17.68
N THR A 122 -12.80 -16.58 17.23
CA THR A 122 -12.50 -16.24 15.83
C THR A 122 -11.55 -17.27 15.22
N MET A 123 -11.67 -17.49 13.92
CA MET A 123 -10.76 -18.31 13.13
C MET A 123 -10.17 -17.48 11.99
N LEU A 124 -8.84 -17.48 11.86
CA LEU A 124 -8.16 -16.85 10.73
C LEU A 124 -8.32 -17.70 9.48
N SER A 125 -8.64 -17.05 8.36
CA SER A 125 -8.77 -17.66 7.05
C SER A 125 -8.24 -16.74 5.97
N GLU A 126 -7.80 -17.33 4.86
CA GLU A 126 -7.29 -16.66 3.68
C GLU A 126 -8.31 -16.73 2.54
N ILE A 127 -8.45 -15.63 1.80
CA ILE A 127 -9.24 -15.56 0.57
C ILE A 127 -8.44 -16.19 -0.57
N LEU A 128 -8.94 -17.30 -1.10
CA LEU A 128 -8.33 -17.99 -2.23
C LEU A 128 -8.61 -17.28 -3.55
N TYR A 129 -9.89 -16.98 -3.81
CA TYR A 129 -10.34 -16.27 -5.00
C TYR A 129 -11.71 -15.63 -4.83
N ASP A 130 -11.98 -14.63 -5.66
CA ASP A 130 -13.30 -13.99 -5.82
C ASP A 130 -14.08 -14.74 -6.91
N ALA A 131 -15.26 -15.24 -6.57
CA ALA A 131 -16.18 -15.88 -7.49
C ALA A 131 -16.90 -14.79 -8.29
N ARG A 132 -16.29 -14.43 -9.43
CA ARG A 132 -16.77 -13.38 -10.34
C ARG A 132 -18.06 -13.80 -11.04
N ASP A 133 -19.19 -13.54 -10.41
CA ASP A 133 -20.50 -13.54 -11.05
C ASP A 133 -20.99 -12.08 -11.21
N SER A 134 -21.69 -11.82 -12.31
CA SER A 134 -22.30 -10.51 -12.58
C SER A 134 -23.46 -10.20 -11.63
N SER A 135 -24.11 -11.24 -11.11
CA SER A 135 -25.31 -11.11 -10.29
C SER A 135 -25.04 -11.27 -8.79
N SER A 136 -23.99 -12.04 -8.45
CA SER A 136 -23.63 -12.33 -7.06
C SER A 136 -22.16 -12.04 -6.77
N ARG A 137 -21.88 -11.57 -5.55
CA ARG A 137 -20.55 -11.25 -5.06
C ARG A 137 -20.16 -12.19 -3.93
N LYS A 138 -19.30 -13.15 -4.25
CA LYS A 138 -18.91 -14.21 -3.32
C LYS A 138 -17.41 -14.41 -3.34
N ILE A 139 -16.84 -14.76 -2.19
CA ILE A 139 -15.43 -15.15 -2.07
C ILE A 139 -15.32 -16.58 -1.57
N VAL A 140 -14.22 -17.24 -1.90
CA VAL A 140 -13.91 -18.58 -1.43
C VAL A 140 -12.74 -18.53 -0.45
N LEU A 141 -12.92 -19.17 0.69
CA LEU A 141 -11.99 -19.23 1.80
C LEU A 141 -11.27 -20.58 1.89
N ASP A 142 -10.06 -20.59 2.46
CA ASP A 142 -9.22 -21.78 2.71
C ASP A 142 -9.68 -22.66 3.89
N ARG A 143 -10.79 -22.32 4.54
CA ARG A 143 -11.34 -23.06 5.68
C ARG A 143 -12.71 -23.62 5.37
N GLY A 144 -12.92 -24.87 5.78
CA GLY A 144 -14.16 -25.61 5.58
C GLY A 144 -14.71 -26.25 6.86
N SER A 145 -15.61 -27.22 6.70
CA SER A 145 -16.24 -27.91 7.82
C SER A 145 -15.24 -28.68 8.68
N GLN A 146 -14.14 -29.19 8.10
CA GLN A 146 -13.09 -29.84 8.89
C GLN A 146 -12.36 -28.88 9.84
N ASN A 147 -12.39 -27.57 9.54
CA ASN A 147 -11.82 -26.56 10.43
C ASN A 147 -12.83 -26.06 11.48
N GLY A 148 -14.11 -26.46 11.38
CA GLY A 148 -15.19 -25.98 12.24
C GLY A 148 -15.95 -24.77 11.69
N VAL A 149 -15.80 -24.48 10.39
CA VAL A 149 -16.64 -23.48 9.71
C VAL A 149 -18.06 -24.01 9.57
N ALA A 150 -19.04 -23.18 9.89
CA ALA A 150 -20.45 -23.51 9.80
C ALA A 150 -21.22 -22.49 8.96
N LEU A 151 -22.34 -22.93 8.39
CA LEU A 151 -23.24 -22.06 7.65
C LEU A 151 -23.74 -20.91 8.53
N GLY A 152 -23.82 -19.72 7.93
CA GLY A 152 -24.31 -18.52 8.57
C GLY A 152 -23.27 -17.77 9.40
N GLN A 153 -22.05 -18.30 9.61
CA GLN A 153 -21.02 -17.61 10.38
C GLN A 153 -20.63 -16.26 9.75
N PRO A 154 -20.57 -15.16 10.53
CA PRO A 154 -20.09 -13.88 10.06
C PRO A 154 -18.60 -13.91 9.71
N VAL A 155 -18.23 -13.18 8.67
CA VAL A 155 -16.83 -12.96 8.28
C VAL A 155 -16.51 -11.49 8.39
N ILE A 156 -15.41 -11.18 9.09
CA ILE A 156 -14.95 -9.83 9.37
C ILE A 156 -13.50 -9.64 8.96
N ASP A 157 -13.12 -8.38 8.77
CA ASP A 157 -11.74 -7.91 8.62
C ASP A 157 -11.43 -6.94 9.77
N ASN A 158 -10.22 -6.38 9.80
CA ASN A 158 -9.79 -5.44 10.82
C ASN A 158 -10.62 -4.14 10.89
N ALA A 159 -11.31 -3.79 9.79
CA ALA A 159 -12.13 -2.59 9.69
C ALA A 159 -13.63 -2.81 9.98
N GLY A 160 -14.12 -4.05 9.91
CA GLY A 160 -15.55 -4.33 10.00
C GLY A 160 -15.99 -5.62 9.31
N VAL A 161 -17.31 -5.76 9.14
CA VAL A 161 -17.94 -6.95 8.54
C VAL A 161 -17.74 -6.99 7.03
N VAL A 162 -17.33 -8.16 6.52
CA VAL A 162 -17.11 -8.41 5.09
C VAL A 162 -18.28 -9.16 4.46
N GLY A 163 -18.86 -10.12 5.19
CA GLY A 163 -19.95 -10.95 4.67
C GLY A 163 -20.36 -12.09 5.59
N GLN A 164 -21.01 -13.09 5.01
CA GLN A 164 -21.54 -14.26 5.71
C GLN A 164 -21.22 -15.56 4.96
N VAL A 165 -20.85 -16.61 5.70
CA VAL A 165 -20.65 -17.94 5.13
C VAL A 165 -22.00 -18.50 4.63
N THR A 166 -22.12 -18.71 3.33
CA THR A 166 -23.34 -19.21 2.69
C THR A 166 -23.24 -20.65 2.22
N ARG A 167 -22.03 -21.17 1.97
CA ARG A 167 -21.80 -22.60 1.71
C ARG A 167 -20.52 -23.07 2.38
N VAL A 168 -20.51 -24.32 2.81
CA VAL A 168 -19.35 -24.94 3.45
C VAL A 168 -19.07 -26.27 2.76
N PHE A 169 -17.82 -26.45 2.36
CA PHE A 169 -17.25 -27.70 1.86
C PHE A 169 -16.26 -28.26 2.89
N PRO A 170 -15.74 -29.49 2.71
CA PRO A 170 -14.79 -30.07 3.68
C PRO A 170 -13.54 -29.21 3.94
N PHE A 171 -12.98 -28.60 2.89
CA PHE A 171 -11.72 -27.85 2.94
C PHE A 171 -11.84 -26.37 2.55
N THR A 172 -13.01 -25.93 2.09
CA THR A 172 -13.24 -24.55 1.63
C THR A 172 -14.63 -24.09 2.06
N ALA A 173 -14.87 -22.78 2.04
CA ALA A 173 -16.19 -22.21 2.28
C ALA A 173 -16.44 -21.03 1.33
N GLU A 174 -17.70 -20.86 0.92
CA GLU A 174 -18.15 -19.69 0.17
C GLU A 174 -18.78 -18.68 1.11
N VAL A 175 -18.37 -17.42 0.96
CA VAL A 175 -18.88 -16.28 1.72
C VAL A 175 -19.55 -15.32 0.76
N THR A 176 -20.80 -14.96 1.04
CA THR A 176 -21.50 -13.90 0.30
C THR A 176 -21.15 -12.56 0.94
N LEU A 177 -20.69 -11.61 0.12
CA LEU A 177 -20.25 -10.30 0.59
C LEU A 177 -21.44 -9.42 0.97
N LEU A 178 -21.23 -8.47 1.88
CA LEU A 178 -22.27 -7.48 2.24
C LEU A 178 -22.76 -6.65 1.05
N THR A 179 -21.89 -6.44 0.06
CA THR A 179 -22.21 -5.68 -1.16
C THR A 179 -23.15 -6.43 -2.11
N ASP A 180 -23.41 -7.71 -1.87
CA ASP A 180 -24.33 -8.53 -2.67
C ASP A 180 -25.78 -8.05 -2.56
N ARG A 181 -26.56 -8.16 -3.64
CA ARG A 181 -27.94 -7.64 -3.70
C ARG A 181 -28.89 -8.38 -2.75
N GLU A 182 -28.65 -9.67 -2.54
CA GLU A 182 -29.49 -10.55 -1.73
C GLU A 182 -29.00 -10.62 -0.28
N GLN A 183 -27.84 -10.05 0.03
CA GLN A 183 -27.33 -9.98 1.39
C GLN A 183 -27.97 -8.82 2.16
N ALA A 184 -28.57 -9.17 3.30
CA ALA A 184 -29.11 -8.22 4.27
C ALA A 184 -28.34 -8.35 5.59
N ILE A 185 -28.11 -7.22 6.27
CA ILE A 185 -27.48 -7.18 7.59
C ILE A 185 -28.23 -6.22 8.52
N PRO A 186 -28.71 -6.70 9.69
CA PRO A 186 -29.34 -5.85 10.70
C PRO A 186 -28.33 -4.90 11.35
N VAL A 187 -28.51 -3.61 11.09
CA VAL A 187 -27.62 -2.54 11.56
C VAL A 187 -28.31 -1.63 12.56
N GLN A 188 -27.51 -0.90 13.32
CA GLN A 188 -27.94 0.23 14.12
C GLN A 188 -26.96 1.38 13.96
N VAL A 189 -27.47 2.60 14.01
CA VAL A 189 -26.67 3.83 14.00
C VAL A 189 -25.95 3.96 15.34
N LEU A 190 -24.63 4.10 15.31
CA LEU A 190 -23.81 4.19 16.53
C LEU A 190 -24.19 5.41 17.41
N ARG A 191 -24.60 6.51 16.79
CA ARG A 191 -24.88 7.80 17.46
C ARG A 191 -26.15 7.79 18.31
N ASN A 192 -27.25 7.27 17.77
CA ASN A 192 -28.58 7.35 18.39
C ASN A 192 -29.26 5.98 18.58
N GLY A 193 -28.60 4.88 18.20
CA GLY A 193 -29.11 3.53 18.36
C GLY A 193 -30.27 3.17 17.42
N LEU A 194 -30.58 4.01 16.43
CA LEU A 194 -31.66 3.74 15.47
C LEU A 194 -31.35 2.49 14.67
N ARG A 195 -32.25 1.51 14.70
CA ARG A 195 -32.09 0.21 14.04
C ARG A 195 -32.65 0.24 12.63
N SER A 196 -31.97 -0.44 11.71
CA SER A 196 -32.38 -0.60 10.33
C SER A 196 -31.79 -1.88 9.74
N VAL A 197 -32.03 -2.13 8.46
CA VAL A 197 -31.44 -3.24 7.71
C VAL A 197 -30.73 -2.68 6.49
N ALA A 198 -29.44 -3.01 6.36
CA ALA A 198 -28.65 -2.64 5.20
C ALA A 198 -28.68 -3.76 4.17
N TYR A 199 -28.88 -3.39 2.91
CA TYR A 199 -28.88 -4.28 1.75
C TYR A 199 -27.73 -3.92 0.83
N GLY A 200 -27.06 -4.90 0.24
CA GLY A 200 -26.09 -4.60 -0.79
C GLY A 200 -26.73 -4.11 -2.08
N ARG A 201 -25.97 -3.30 -2.82
CA ARG A 201 -26.37 -2.71 -4.10
C ARG A 201 -25.55 -3.27 -5.26
N GLY A 202 -25.08 -4.52 -5.12
CA GLY A 202 -24.39 -5.31 -6.15
C GLY A 202 -23.18 -4.60 -6.74
N GLN A 203 -23.25 -4.31 -8.04
CA GLN A 203 -22.16 -3.77 -8.85
C GLN A 203 -21.55 -2.46 -8.32
N SER A 204 -22.35 -1.67 -7.60
CA SER A 204 -21.89 -0.40 -7.05
C SER A 204 -20.96 -0.51 -5.85
N GLY A 205 -20.89 -1.68 -5.21
CA GLY A 205 -20.08 -1.88 -4.00
C GLY A 205 -20.53 -1.08 -2.78
N THR A 206 -21.72 -0.46 -2.82
CA THR A 206 -22.30 0.28 -1.70
C THR A 206 -23.46 -0.50 -1.06
N LEU A 207 -23.86 -0.03 0.12
CA LEU A 207 -25.01 -0.55 0.85
C LEU A 207 -26.14 0.50 0.83
N ASP A 208 -27.38 0.04 0.99
CA ASP A 208 -28.58 0.87 1.01
C ASP A 208 -29.51 0.48 2.15
N LEU A 209 -30.04 1.47 2.86
CA LEU A 209 -31.07 1.28 3.89
C LEU A 209 -32.46 1.54 3.26
N ARG A 210 -33.13 0.48 2.83
CA ARG A 210 -34.37 0.57 2.02
C ARG A 210 -35.64 0.89 2.82
N PHE A 211 -35.61 0.74 4.14
CA PHE A 211 -36.80 0.83 5.01
C PHE A 211 -36.60 1.83 6.15
N VAL A 212 -36.09 3.02 5.83
CA VAL A 212 -35.89 4.09 6.80
C VAL A 212 -37.12 4.99 6.83
N ALA A 213 -37.66 5.22 8.03
CA ALA A 213 -38.77 6.15 8.22
C ALA A 213 -38.34 7.58 7.79
N PRO A 214 -39.21 8.37 7.14
CA PRO A 214 -38.85 9.72 6.68
C PRO A 214 -38.37 10.67 7.79
N ASN A 215 -38.83 10.43 9.03
CA ASN A 215 -38.48 11.21 10.22
C ASN A 215 -37.33 10.59 11.03
N ALA A 216 -36.65 9.56 10.52
CA ALA A 216 -35.51 8.95 11.20
C ALA A 216 -34.33 9.93 11.22
N ASP A 217 -33.72 10.14 12.38
CA ASP A 217 -32.50 10.94 12.53
C ASP A 217 -31.29 10.14 12.02
N ILE A 218 -31.06 10.17 10.71
CA ILE A 218 -29.84 9.62 10.08
C ILE A 218 -29.12 10.77 9.37
N GLN A 219 -27.83 10.90 9.64
CA GLN A 219 -27.00 11.97 9.11
C GLN A 219 -25.83 11.43 8.30
N VAL A 220 -25.40 12.20 7.29
CA VAL A 220 -24.20 11.88 6.52
C VAL A 220 -23.00 11.86 7.47
N GLY A 221 -22.24 10.77 7.43
CA GLY A 221 -21.11 10.54 8.31
C GLY A 221 -21.39 9.61 9.49
N ASP A 222 -22.66 9.26 9.74
CA ASP A 222 -23.02 8.28 10.78
C ASP A 222 -22.38 6.92 10.47
N VAL A 223 -21.87 6.26 11.53
CA VAL A 223 -21.32 4.90 11.46
C VAL A 223 -22.41 3.91 11.83
N LEU A 224 -22.56 2.90 10.98
CA LEU A 224 -23.47 1.78 11.17
C LEU A 224 -22.70 0.60 11.76
N ILE A 225 -23.24 0.05 12.84
CA ILE A 225 -22.73 -1.14 13.51
C ILE A 225 -23.79 -2.25 13.50
N THR A 226 -23.40 -3.51 13.68
CA THR A 226 -24.34 -4.63 13.79
C THR A 226 -25.22 -4.49 15.04
N SER A 227 -26.52 -4.75 14.88
CA SER A 227 -27.50 -4.64 15.96
C SER A 227 -27.56 -5.86 16.88
N GLY A 228 -27.09 -7.02 16.41
CA GLY A 228 -27.18 -8.29 17.14
C GLY A 228 -28.56 -8.95 17.19
N MET A 229 -29.56 -8.40 16.49
CA MET A 229 -30.95 -8.86 16.60
C MET A 229 -31.24 -10.20 15.91
N ASP A 230 -30.44 -10.60 14.93
CA ASP A 230 -30.66 -11.85 14.18
C ASP A 230 -30.02 -13.08 14.85
N GLY A 231 -29.25 -12.88 15.92
CA GLY A 231 -28.48 -13.95 16.58
C GLY A 231 -27.33 -14.51 15.73
N VAL A 232 -27.09 -13.93 14.55
CA VAL A 232 -26.03 -14.35 13.61
C VAL A 232 -24.80 -13.48 13.82
N TYR A 233 -24.98 -12.16 13.71
CA TYR A 233 -23.90 -11.19 13.91
C TYR A 233 -23.87 -10.77 15.39
N PRO A 234 -22.72 -10.83 16.08
CA PRO A 234 -22.57 -10.18 17.38
C PRO A 234 -22.87 -8.69 17.26
N ALA A 235 -23.44 -8.06 18.29
CA ALA A 235 -23.66 -6.62 18.31
C ALA A 235 -22.33 -5.85 18.35
N GLY A 236 -22.26 -4.70 17.68
CA GLY A 236 -21.13 -3.76 17.79
C GLY A 236 -20.04 -3.88 16.72
N LEU A 237 -20.19 -4.74 15.71
CA LEU A 237 -19.24 -4.82 14.60
C LEU A 237 -19.49 -3.69 13.61
N ALA A 238 -18.43 -3.00 13.18
CA ALA A 238 -18.53 -1.95 12.18
C ALA A 238 -18.99 -2.51 10.82
N VAL A 239 -19.92 -1.83 10.16
CA VAL A 239 -20.48 -2.25 8.86
C VAL A 239 -20.19 -1.21 7.80
N ALA A 240 -20.66 0.02 7.99
CA ALA A 240 -20.66 1.04 6.95
C ALA A 240 -20.68 2.46 7.51
N LYS A 241 -20.40 3.44 6.65
CA LYS A 241 -20.57 4.86 6.93
C LYS A 241 -21.58 5.47 5.97
N VAL A 242 -22.53 6.24 6.48
CA VAL A 242 -23.56 6.92 5.67
C VAL A 242 -22.88 7.98 4.80
N THR A 243 -23.09 7.90 3.48
CA THR A 243 -22.54 8.86 2.51
C THR A 243 -23.60 9.79 1.94
N LYS A 244 -24.84 9.33 1.80
CA LYS A 244 -25.95 10.13 1.27
C LYS A 244 -27.26 9.72 1.92
N VAL A 245 -28.07 10.71 2.28
CA VAL A 245 -29.43 10.54 2.81
C VAL A 245 -30.40 11.15 1.80
N GLU A 246 -31.27 10.33 1.22
CA GLU A 246 -32.30 10.73 0.25
C GLU A 246 -33.68 10.66 0.92
N ASN A 247 -34.18 11.83 1.34
CA ASN A 247 -35.54 11.93 1.86
C ASN A 247 -36.51 12.08 0.68
N SER A 248 -37.16 10.97 0.30
CA SER A 248 -38.20 11.01 -0.72
C SER A 248 -39.49 11.60 -0.15
N ALA A 249 -39.86 12.80 -0.61
CA ALA A 249 -41.15 13.42 -0.30
C ALA A 249 -42.35 12.67 -0.94
N ALA A 250 -42.09 11.81 -1.92
CA ALA A 250 -43.11 11.07 -2.69
C ALA A 250 -43.25 9.58 -2.27
N GLY A 251 -42.36 9.06 -1.43
CA GLY A 251 -42.34 7.65 -1.02
C GLY A 251 -42.58 7.46 0.48
N ALA A 252 -43.08 6.29 0.88
CA ALA A 252 -43.30 5.96 2.28
C ALA A 252 -41.98 5.76 3.08
N PHE A 253 -40.85 5.55 2.39
CA PHE A 253 -39.54 5.31 2.97
C PHE A 253 -38.47 6.17 2.29
N GLY A 254 -37.49 6.64 3.07
CA GLY A 254 -36.28 7.30 2.55
C GLY A 254 -35.23 6.26 2.15
N GLY A 255 -34.36 6.62 1.19
CA GLY A 255 -33.21 5.82 0.78
C GLY A 255 -31.93 6.37 1.40
N VAL A 256 -31.06 5.51 1.93
CA VAL A 256 -29.80 5.95 2.55
C VAL A 256 -28.65 5.13 2.00
N VAL A 257 -27.77 5.78 1.25
CA VAL A 257 -26.58 5.15 0.68
C VAL A 257 -25.45 5.17 1.69
N CYS A 258 -24.84 4.01 1.88
CA CYS A 258 -23.75 3.80 2.83
C CYS A 258 -22.55 3.16 2.13
N GLN A 259 -21.34 3.59 2.51
CA GLN A 259 -20.09 2.98 2.06
C GLN A 259 -19.65 1.92 3.07
N PRO A 260 -19.43 0.65 2.68
CA PRO A 260 -18.88 -0.36 3.58
C PRO A 260 -17.50 0.03 4.08
N LEU A 261 -17.22 -0.23 5.36
CA LEU A 261 -15.92 0.07 5.99
C LEU A 261 -14.89 -1.02 5.75
N ALA A 262 -15.34 -2.27 5.63
CA ALA A 262 -14.51 -3.41 5.28
C ALA A 262 -14.76 -3.84 3.82
N GLY A 263 -13.77 -4.52 3.24
CA GLY A 263 -13.84 -5.00 1.87
C GLY A 263 -12.70 -5.96 1.56
N ILE A 264 -12.82 -6.66 0.44
CA ILE A 264 -11.87 -7.70 0.01
C ILE A 264 -10.78 -7.16 -0.92
N ASP A 265 -10.91 -5.92 -1.39
CA ASP A 265 -10.00 -5.35 -2.40
C ASP A 265 -8.58 -5.11 -1.88
N ARG A 266 -8.42 -4.98 -0.56
CA ARG A 266 -7.18 -4.56 0.09
C ARG A 266 -6.55 -5.62 0.97
N ASN A 267 -7.31 -6.65 1.34
CA ASN A 267 -7.00 -7.53 2.45
C ASN A 267 -7.21 -8.99 2.00
N ARG A 268 -6.16 -9.82 2.10
CA ARG A 268 -6.23 -11.26 1.75
C ARG A 268 -6.74 -12.14 2.89
N HIS A 269 -6.49 -11.72 4.13
CA HIS A 269 -6.84 -12.46 5.33
C HIS A 269 -8.11 -11.89 5.96
N VAL A 270 -8.95 -12.79 6.48
CA VAL A 270 -10.21 -12.48 7.16
C VAL A 270 -10.35 -13.33 8.43
N LEU A 271 -11.27 -12.93 9.31
CA LEU A 271 -11.64 -13.67 10.50
C LEU A 271 -13.08 -14.19 10.36
N ILE A 272 -13.24 -15.49 10.55
CA ILE A 272 -14.55 -16.14 10.66
C ILE A 272 -14.95 -16.14 12.13
N LEU A 273 -16.12 -15.59 12.44
CA LEU A 273 -16.66 -15.57 13.79
C LEU A 273 -17.43 -16.86 14.07
N THR A 274 -17.02 -17.59 15.09
CA THR A 274 -17.76 -18.74 15.59
C THR A 274 -18.90 -18.24 16.48
N THR A 275 -19.97 -17.73 15.86
CA THR A 275 -21.23 -17.49 16.54
C THR A 275 -22.07 -18.76 16.51
N LEU A 276 -22.52 -19.19 17.69
CA LEU A 276 -23.58 -20.18 17.80
C LEU A 276 -24.89 -19.38 17.78
N PRO A 277 -25.78 -19.58 16.80
CA PRO A 277 -27.09 -18.94 16.81
C PRO A 277 -27.81 -19.35 18.08
N GLN A 278 -27.95 -18.44 19.05
CA GLN A 278 -28.81 -18.66 20.21
C GLN A 278 -30.25 -18.37 19.80
N VAL A 279 -30.82 -19.28 19.02
CA VAL A 279 -32.26 -19.26 18.77
C VAL A 279 -32.92 -19.82 20.04
N PRO A 280 -33.68 -19.01 20.81
CA PRO A 280 -34.39 -19.54 21.96
C PRO A 280 -35.34 -20.65 21.49
N ALA A 281 -35.41 -21.75 22.24
CA ALA A 281 -36.29 -22.86 21.91
C ALA A 281 -37.72 -22.33 21.72
N ARG A 282 -38.35 -22.68 20.59
CA ARG A 282 -39.75 -22.33 20.32
C ARG A 282 -40.57 -22.77 21.54
N PRO A 283 -41.41 -21.89 22.12
CA PRO A 283 -42.31 -22.28 23.20
C PRO A 283 -43.08 -23.55 22.80
N PRO A 284 -43.28 -24.51 23.71
CA PRO A 284 -44.03 -25.73 23.40
C PRO A 284 -45.38 -25.32 22.79
N GLU A 285 -45.70 -25.88 21.62
CA GLU A 285 -47.00 -25.65 20.97
C GLU A 285 -48.08 -25.96 22.00
N GLU A 286 -48.94 -24.97 22.29
CA GLU A 286 -50.11 -25.20 23.11
C GLU A 286 -50.89 -26.39 22.52
N PRO A 287 -51.32 -27.35 23.35
CA PRO A 287 -52.02 -28.53 22.85
C PRO A 287 -53.19 -28.07 21.97
N PRO A 288 -53.43 -28.75 20.83
CA PRO A 288 -54.42 -28.31 19.86
C PRO A 288 -55.75 -28.09 20.57
N VAL A 289 -56.20 -26.84 20.58
CA VAL A 289 -57.51 -26.47 21.09
C VAL A 289 -58.51 -27.40 20.42
N PRO A 290 -59.30 -28.20 21.17
CA PRO A 290 -60.17 -29.20 20.58
C PRO A 290 -61.10 -28.52 19.58
N SER A 291 -61.12 -29.06 18.36
CA SER A 291 -61.99 -28.60 17.28
C SER A 291 -63.41 -28.41 17.82
N ARG A 292 -64.03 -27.25 17.54
CA ARG A 292 -65.41 -26.88 17.90
C ARG A 292 -66.46 -27.77 17.20
N LYS A 293 -66.35 -29.10 17.30
CA LYS A 293 -67.31 -30.05 16.72
C LYS A 293 -68.44 -30.39 17.68
N ASN A 294 -68.29 -30.07 18.97
CA ASN A 294 -69.30 -30.27 20.01
C ASN A 294 -69.44 -29.01 20.90
N LEU A 295 -69.98 -27.91 20.36
CA LEU A 295 -70.64 -26.93 21.23
C LEU A 295 -72.09 -27.41 21.46
N PRO A 296 -72.60 -27.48 22.70
CA PRO A 296 -74.03 -27.63 22.91
C PRO A 296 -74.75 -26.47 22.23
N LYS A 297 -75.85 -26.76 21.51
CA LYS A 297 -76.70 -25.76 20.85
C LYS A 297 -77.08 -24.69 21.88
N MET A 298 -76.56 -23.48 21.67
CA MET A 298 -76.96 -22.29 22.42
C MET A 298 -78.47 -22.13 22.22
N THR A 299 -79.25 -22.25 23.29
CA THR A 299 -80.66 -21.88 23.26
C THR A 299 -80.73 -20.39 22.90
N PRO A 300 -81.65 -19.96 22.02
CA PRO A 300 -81.79 -18.55 21.72
C PRO A 300 -82.12 -17.82 23.03
N ILE A 301 -81.31 -16.82 23.33
CA ILE A 301 -81.62 -15.86 24.39
C ILE A 301 -82.95 -15.23 23.98
N LYS A 302 -84.01 -15.58 24.69
CA LYS A 302 -85.31 -14.92 24.59
C LYS A 302 -85.07 -13.45 24.92
N GLU A 303 -85.37 -12.56 23.97
CA GLU A 303 -85.50 -11.12 24.21
C GLU A 303 -86.51 -10.91 25.33
N GLY A 304 -86.01 -10.85 26.55
CA GLY A 304 -86.73 -10.43 27.73
C GLY A 304 -86.31 -9.00 28.02
N ALA A 305 -87.23 -8.08 27.77
CA ALA A 305 -87.12 -6.67 28.10
C ALA A 305 -86.46 -6.45 29.47
N VAL A 306 -85.37 -5.70 29.48
CA VAL A 306 -84.84 -5.13 30.72
C VAL A 306 -85.77 -3.97 31.11
N PRO A 307 -86.38 -3.98 32.31
CA PRO A 307 -87.24 -2.90 32.74
C PRO A 307 -86.39 -1.65 32.99
N ILE A 308 -86.78 -0.55 32.36
CA ILE A 308 -86.29 0.80 32.65
C ILE A 308 -86.88 1.18 34.02
N ALA A 309 -86.15 0.87 35.10
CA ALA A 309 -86.41 1.45 36.40
C ALA A 309 -85.76 2.83 36.44
N ALA A 310 -86.62 3.85 36.43
CA ALA A 310 -86.28 5.22 36.72
C ALA A 310 -85.80 5.34 38.16
N ASP A 311 -84.58 5.85 38.37
CA ASP A 311 -84.34 6.74 39.50
C ASP A 311 -83.22 7.72 39.18
N ALA A 312 -83.53 9.00 39.30
CA ALA A 312 -82.64 10.11 38.98
C ALA A 312 -81.99 10.63 40.26
N PRO A 313 -80.74 11.10 40.18
CA PRO A 313 -80.39 12.33 40.88
C PRO A 313 -79.67 13.32 39.96
N LYS A 314 -80.40 14.40 39.67
CA LYS A 314 -80.01 15.82 39.61
C LYS A 314 -78.53 16.16 39.32
N ALA A 315 -78.31 16.66 38.10
CA ALA A 315 -77.09 17.34 37.66
C ALA A 315 -76.89 18.72 38.33
N PRO A 316 -75.63 19.15 38.56
CA PRO A 316 -75.25 20.55 38.53
C PRO A 316 -74.76 20.97 37.13
N ALA A 317 -75.09 22.22 36.80
CA ALA A 317 -74.98 22.91 35.53
C ALA A 317 -73.54 23.07 34.97
N PRO A 318 -73.40 23.33 33.65
CA PRO A 318 -72.11 23.51 32.99
C PRO A 318 -71.55 24.93 33.22
N VAL A 319 -70.26 25.02 33.54
CA VAL A 319 -69.54 26.30 33.60
C VAL A 319 -68.91 26.58 32.23
N ALA A 320 -69.36 27.68 31.64
CA ALA A 320 -68.87 28.25 30.38
C ALA A 320 -67.40 28.75 30.48
N PRO A 321 -66.70 28.91 29.34
CA PRO A 321 -65.27 29.21 29.30
C PRO A 321 -65.01 30.71 29.55
N ALA A 322 -64.10 31.02 30.46
CA ALA A 322 -63.63 32.38 30.69
C ALA A 322 -62.54 32.76 29.68
N ALA A 323 -62.89 33.67 28.78
CA ALA A 323 -61.94 34.46 28.01
C ALA A 323 -61.03 35.28 28.94
N ARG A 324 -59.71 35.28 28.66
CA ARG A 324 -58.82 36.39 28.99
C ARG A 324 -58.02 36.78 27.76
N THR A 325 -57.95 38.09 27.59
CA THR A 325 -57.59 38.91 26.45
C THR A 325 -56.10 38.89 26.07
N PRO A 326 -55.77 39.37 24.86
CA PRO A 326 -54.42 39.34 24.29
C PRO A 326 -53.56 40.51 24.80
N ALA A 327 -52.26 40.26 25.01
CA ALA A 327 -51.26 41.31 25.20
C ALA A 327 -50.49 41.53 23.89
N THR A 328 -50.62 42.75 23.37
CA THR A 328 -50.03 43.34 22.16
C THR A 328 -48.49 43.49 22.28
N PRO A 329 -47.73 43.53 21.16
CA PRO A 329 -46.28 43.39 21.16
C PRO A 329 -45.57 44.72 21.41
N SER A 330 -44.38 44.67 22.02
CA SER A 330 -43.45 45.81 22.07
C SER A 330 -42.28 45.55 21.15
N ARG A 331 -42.07 46.47 20.19
CA ARG A 331 -40.95 46.52 19.25
C ARG A 331 -40.18 47.82 19.47
N ALA A 332 -38.86 47.71 19.29
CA ALA A 332 -37.87 48.73 18.88
C ALA A 332 -36.94 49.26 19.99
N PRO A 333 -35.78 49.84 19.63
CA PRO A 333 -34.71 49.25 18.81
C PRO A 333 -33.31 49.47 19.46
N ALA A 334 -32.30 48.68 19.09
CA ALA A 334 -30.91 49.08 19.30
C ALA A 334 -30.00 48.56 18.17
N THR A 335 -29.32 49.50 17.52
CA THR A 335 -28.28 49.34 16.49
C THR A 335 -26.96 49.88 17.10
N PRO A 336 -25.81 49.87 16.41
CA PRO A 336 -24.82 48.79 16.29
C PRO A 336 -23.42 49.16 16.88
N ALA A 337 -22.55 48.14 17.00
CA ALA A 337 -21.07 48.13 16.85
C ALA A 337 -20.18 49.13 17.66
N PRO A 338 -18.91 48.82 18.00
CA PRO A 338 -17.83 48.76 17.01
C PRO A 338 -16.75 47.68 17.25
N ALA A 339 -15.92 47.51 16.21
CA ALA A 339 -14.64 46.78 16.18
C ALA A 339 -13.56 47.40 17.09
N PRO A 340 -12.41 46.72 17.27
CA PRO A 340 -11.21 47.06 16.47
C PRO A 340 -10.51 45.79 15.94
N ALA A 341 -10.00 45.74 14.70
CA ALA A 341 -8.81 46.40 14.14
C ALA A 341 -7.49 45.99 14.82
N GLY A 342 -6.63 45.29 14.06
CA GLY A 342 -5.26 44.90 14.43
C GLY A 342 -4.82 43.61 13.72
N ALA A 343 -4.58 43.62 12.41
CA ALA A 343 -3.28 43.89 11.78
C ALA A 343 -2.31 42.68 11.75
N ALA A 344 -2.11 42.19 10.52
CA ALA A 344 -0.86 41.75 9.91
C ALA A 344 -0.03 40.62 10.56
N ARG A 345 0.00 39.45 9.90
CA ARG A 345 1.15 39.01 9.07
C ARG A 345 0.90 37.62 8.46
N PRO A 346 1.28 37.39 7.18
CA PRO A 346 1.29 36.06 6.59
C PRO A 346 2.56 35.33 7.04
N VAL A 347 2.43 34.14 7.62
CA VAL A 347 3.58 33.25 7.78
C VAL A 347 3.87 32.60 6.44
N SER A 348 4.96 33.08 5.87
CA SER A 348 5.72 32.56 4.75
C SER A 348 5.85 31.05 4.78
N ALA A 349 5.83 30.48 3.57
CA ALA A 349 6.48 29.22 3.24
C ALA A 349 7.88 29.14 3.87
N ALA A 350 8.12 28.07 4.61
CA ALA A 350 9.43 27.53 4.93
C ALA A 350 9.47 26.15 4.24
N ALA A 351 10.11 26.05 3.08
CA ALA A 351 11.55 25.84 2.95
C ALA A 351 11.96 24.47 3.49
N VAL A 352 12.09 23.55 2.53
CA VAL A 352 12.76 22.25 2.61
C VAL A 352 14.16 22.43 3.23
N PRO A 353 14.53 21.70 4.30
CA PRO A 353 15.92 21.63 4.71
C PRO A 353 16.71 20.73 3.73
N PRO A 354 17.94 21.11 3.34
CA PRO A 354 18.76 20.29 2.46
C PRO A 354 19.25 19.03 3.17
N ALA A 355 19.49 18.00 2.37
CA ALA A 355 19.99 16.70 2.75
C ALA A 355 21.21 16.79 3.70
N ALA A 356 21.08 16.18 4.87
CA ALA A 356 22.21 15.86 5.72
C ALA A 356 23.04 14.75 5.04
N ALA A 357 24.33 15.01 4.86
CA ALA A 357 25.33 14.04 4.44
C ALA A 357 25.37 12.84 5.42
N PRO A 358 25.58 11.61 4.93
CA PRO A 358 25.62 10.44 5.79
C PRO A 358 26.89 10.44 6.65
N ALA A 359 26.72 10.19 7.95
CA ALA A 359 27.82 9.92 8.88
C ALA A 359 28.57 8.62 8.51
N PRO A 360 29.88 8.52 8.77
CA PRO A 360 30.68 7.35 8.41
C PRO A 360 30.29 6.13 9.25
N VAL A 361 30.10 5.01 8.56
CA VAL A 361 29.86 3.68 9.14
C VAL A 361 31.15 3.19 9.83
N PRO A 362 31.12 2.73 11.09
CA PRO A 362 32.29 2.11 11.73
C PRO A 362 32.62 0.75 11.09
N PRO A 363 33.91 0.38 10.97
CA PRO A 363 34.31 -0.86 10.30
C PRO A 363 33.83 -2.10 11.05
N ALA A 364 33.40 -3.10 10.26
CA ALA A 364 32.92 -4.39 10.71
C ALA A 364 33.94 -5.10 11.62
N ALA A 365 33.46 -5.61 12.75
CA ALA A 365 34.19 -6.50 13.63
C ALA A 365 34.52 -7.82 12.91
N ALA A 366 35.75 -8.27 13.06
CA ALA A 366 36.26 -9.55 12.55
C ALA A 366 35.47 -10.76 13.10
N PRO A 367 35.30 -11.84 12.33
CA PRO A 367 34.60 -13.03 12.80
C PRO A 367 35.43 -13.80 13.84
N ALA A 368 34.78 -14.22 14.92
CA ALA A 368 35.35 -15.08 15.96
C ALA A 368 35.69 -16.48 15.41
N PRO A 369 36.76 -17.15 15.91
CA PRO A 369 37.13 -18.48 15.46
C PRO A 369 36.19 -19.56 16.01
N ALA A 370 35.96 -20.59 15.20
CA ALA A 370 35.12 -21.76 15.47
C ALA A 370 35.57 -22.54 16.74
N PRO A 371 34.63 -23.16 17.48
CA PRO A 371 34.97 -23.98 18.63
C PRO A 371 35.58 -25.31 18.20
N LYS A 372 36.71 -25.67 18.84
CA LYS A 372 37.39 -26.95 18.70
C LYS A 372 36.51 -28.09 19.23
N GLU A 373 36.48 -29.19 18.49
CA GLU A 373 36.04 -30.50 18.95
C GLU A 373 36.71 -30.86 20.29
N ALA A 374 35.89 -31.20 21.27
CA ALA A 374 36.32 -31.84 22.49
C ALA A 374 35.99 -33.33 22.41
N THR A 375 37.02 -34.12 22.17
CA THR A 375 37.10 -35.55 22.43
C THR A 375 36.77 -35.83 23.89
N ARG A 376 35.70 -36.59 24.16
CA ARG A 376 35.71 -37.71 25.13
C ARG A 376 34.49 -38.60 24.99
#